data_AF-A0A352ISN6-F1
#
_entry.id   AF-A0A352ISN6-F1
#
_cell.length_a   1.000
_cell.length_b   1.000
_cell.length_c   1.000
_cell.angle_alpha   90.00
_cell.angle_beta   90.00
_cell.angle_gamma   90.00
#
_symmetry.space_group_name_H-M   'P 1'
#
loop_
_entity.id
_entity.type
_entity.pdbx_description
1 polymer ?
#
loop_
_entity_poly.entity_id
_entity_poly.type
_entity_poly.pdbx_seq_one_letter_code
_entity_poly.pdbx_strand_id
1 'polypeptide(L)'
;RWLDAKVGRGLGARLWILFNRAWGFDALFDRTLVRPWQTLVRVLRFDFINLGMNLPAVIARLCNAGLVRSQDGQLRTYAKVMVFGATVILVGLVMTQGGGA
;
A
#
# COMPACT_ATOMS: atom_id res chain seq x y z
N ARG A 1 46.90 -3.28 40.42
CA ARG A 1 46.04 -2.08 40.56
C ARG A 1 46.29 -1.02 39.48
N TRP A 2 47.49 -0.42 39.33
CA TRP A 2 47.73 0.58 38.26
C TRP A 2 47.87 -0.05 36.86
N LEU A 3 48.51 -1.21 36.76
CA LEU A 3 48.61 -1.98 35.51
C LEU A 3 47.24 -2.44 35.01
N ASP A 4 46.35 -2.89 35.89
CA ASP A 4 44.98 -3.31 35.52
C ASP A 4 44.15 -2.15 34.96
N ALA A 5 44.31 -0.94 35.49
CA ALA A 5 43.64 0.25 34.99
C ALA A 5 44.16 0.70 33.61
N LYS A 6 45.45 0.45 33.31
CA LYS A 6 46.08 0.79 32.03
C LYS A 6 45.85 -0.27 30.95
N VAL A 7 45.84 -1.54 31.34
CA VAL A 7 45.55 -2.69 30.46
C VAL A 7 44.05 -2.76 30.16
N GLY A 8 43.19 -2.49 31.14
CA GLY A 8 41.73 -2.49 30.97
C GLY A 8 41.18 -1.38 30.05
N ARG A 9 41.95 -0.31 29.81
CA ARG A 9 41.62 0.78 28.87
C ARG A 9 42.47 0.77 27.59
N GLY A 10 43.43 -0.14 27.48
CA GLY A 10 44.37 -0.22 26.37
C GLY A 10 43.78 -0.86 25.12
N LEU A 11 44.42 -0.63 23.97
CA LEU A 11 44.09 -1.22 22.68
C LEU A 11 43.91 -2.75 22.76
N GLY A 12 44.66 -3.44 23.63
CA GLY A 12 44.53 -4.89 23.86
C GLY A 12 43.16 -5.32 24.40
N ALA A 13 42.55 -4.57 25.30
CA ALA A 13 41.20 -4.88 25.79
C ALA A 13 40.14 -4.71 24.68
N ARG A 14 40.33 -3.71 23.81
CA ARG A 14 39.43 -3.48 22.65
C ARG A 14 39.59 -4.58 21.60
N LEU A 15 40.82 -5.04 21.35
CA LEU A 15 41.10 -6.19 20.47
C LEU A 15 40.51 -7.48 21.04
N TRP A 16 40.64 -7.72 22.36
CA TRP A 16 40.04 -8.88 23.00
C TRP A 16 38.50 -8.88 22.87
N ILE A 17 37.85 -7.74 23.09
CA ILE A 17 36.40 -7.60 22.87
C ILE A 17 36.02 -7.83 21.40
N LEU A 18 36.83 -7.34 20.46
CA LEU A 18 36.58 -7.52 19.03
C LEU A 18 36.66 -9.00 18.62
N PHE A 19 37.71 -9.70 19.05
CA PHE A 19 37.87 -11.14 18.80
C PHE A 19 36.79 -11.96 19.52
N ASN A 20 36.47 -11.63 20.78
CA ASN A 20 35.45 -12.32 21.56
C ASN A 20 34.03 -12.13 21.00
N ARG A 21 33.77 -11.02 20.29
CA ARG A 21 32.51 -10.78 19.57
C ARG A 21 32.51 -11.31 18.15
N ALA A 22 33.42 -12.22 17.80
CA ALA A 22 33.57 -12.76 16.45
C ALA A 22 33.61 -11.63 15.38
N TRP A 23 34.37 -10.56 15.67
CA TRP A 23 34.50 -9.36 14.83
C TRP A 23 33.22 -8.54 14.63
N GLY A 24 32.13 -8.88 15.34
CA GLY A 24 30.81 -8.27 15.13
C GLY A 24 30.10 -8.81 13.87
N PHE A 25 30.59 -9.91 13.29
CA PHE A 25 30.00 -10.53 12.10
C PHE A 25 28.56 -11.01 12.34
N ASP A 26 28.26 -11.45 13.57
CA ASP A 26 26.94 -11.86 14.00
C ASP A 26 25.91 -10.71 13.83
N ALA A 27 26.26 -9.50 14.27
CA ALA A 27 25.43 -8.31 14.11
C ALA A 27 25.31 -7.85 12.65
N LEU A 28 26.36 -8.08 11.84
CA LEU A 28 26.33 -7.80 10.41
C LEU A 28 25.31 -8.72 9.73
N PHE A 29 25.43 -10.03 9.92
CA PHE A 29 24.56 -11.04 9.33
C PHE A 29 23.10 -10.87 9.75
N ASP A 30 22.87 -10.60 11.03
CA ASP A 30 21.54 -10.31 11.56
C ASP A 30 20.90 -9.13 10.85
N ARG A 31 21.66 -8.08 10.58
CA ARG A 31 21.14 -6.85 9.99
C ARG A 31 21.01 -6.91 8.47
N THR A 32 21.91 -7.61 7.78
CA THR A 32 21.94 -7.66 6.31
C THR A 32 21.08 -8.77 5.73
N LEU A 33 20.86 -9.87 6.46
CA LEU A 33 20.16 -11.04 5.94
C LEU A 33 18.94 -11.41 6.76
N VAL A 34 19.10 -11.60 8.08
CA VAL A 34 18.02 -12.13 8.93
C VAL A 34 16.86 -11.15 9.05
N ARG A 35 17.14 -9.91 9.47
CA ARG A 35 16.12 -8.86 9.63
C ARG A 35 15.37 -8.53 8.33
N PRO A 36 16.03 -8.29 7.17
CA PRO A 36 15.29 -7.99 5.95
C PRO A 36 14.44 -9.18 5.49
N TRP A 37 14.94 -10.41 5.62
CA TRP A 37 14.16 -11.60 5.28
C TRP A 37 12.91 -11.74 6.15
N GLN A 38 13.05 -11.62 7.48
CA GLN A 38 11.92 -11.67 8.40
C GLN A 38 10.91 -10.54 8.16
N THR A 39 11.40 -9.36 7.77
CA THR A 39 10.55 -8.23 7.42
C THR A 39 9.74 -8.52 6.16
N LEU A 40 10.38 -9.09 5.13
CA LEU A 40 9.72 -9.46 3.88
C LEU A 40 8.64 -10.52 4.11
N VAL A 41 8.92 -11.55 4.91
CA VAL A 41 7.92 -12.56 5.30
C VAL A 41 6.76 -11.93 6.07
N ARG A 42 7.04 -10.99 6.99
CA ARG A 42 6.00 -10.31 7.76
C ARG A 42 5.12 -9.42 6.89
N VAL A 43 5.70 -8.76 5.88
CA VAL A 43 4.96 -7.96 4.90
C VAL A 43 4.10 -8.87 4.03
N LEU A 44 4.65 -9.97 3.50
CA LEU A 44 3.91 -10.89 2.64
C LEU A 44 2.78 -11.66 3.36
N ARG A 45 2.83 -11.74 4.70
CA ARG A 45 1.70 -12.25 5.50
C ARG A 45 0.43 -11.42 5.32
N PHE A 46 0.57 -10.13 5.00
CA PHE A 46 -0.57 -9.34 4.55
C PHE A 46 -0.82 -9.71 3.09
N ASP A 47 -1.90 -10.44 2.84
CA ASP A 47 -2.22 -10.95 1.51
C ASP A 47 -2.71 -9.82 0.60
N PHE A 48 -1.75 -9.08 0.03
CA PHE A 48 -1.99 -7.95 -0.87
C PHE A 48 -2.77 -8.37 -2.12
N ILE A 49 -2.61 -9.62 -2.55
CA ILE A 49 -3.32 -10.16 -3.71
C ILE A 49 -4.79 -10.31 -3.37
N ASN A 50 -5.11 -10.91 -2.22
CA ASN A 50 -6.48 -10.99 -1.74
C ASN A 50 -7.10 -9.60 -1.50
N LEU A 51 -6.33 -8.64 -0.98
CA LEU A 51 -6.80 -7.24 -0.89
C LEU A 51 -7.14 -6.69 -2.28
N GLY A 52 -6.23 -6.85 -3.25
CA GLY A 52 -6.40 -6.41 -4.62
C GLY A 52 -7.62 -7.04 -5.30
N MET A 53 -7.83 -8.34 -5.11
CA MET A 53 -8.98 -9.07 -5.65
C MET A 53 -10.30 -8.66 -5.01
N ASN A 54 -10.29 -8.23 -3.74
CA ASN A 54 -11.49 -7.76 -3.06
C ASN A 54 -11.85 -6.30 -3.42
N LEU A 55 -10.92 -5.50 -3.95
CA LEU A 55 -11.20 -4.11 -4.34
C LEU A 55 -12.35 -4.00 -5.37
N PRO A 56 -12.37 -4.75 -6.49
CA PRO A 56 -13.49 -4.75 -7.43
C PRO A 56 -14.83 -5.09 -6.76
N ALA A 57 -14.84 -6.06 -5.84
CA ALA A 57 -16.06 -6.46 -5.14
C ALA A 57 -16.59 -5.35 -4.22
N VAL A 58 -15.70 -4.64 -3.52
CA VAL A 58 -16.07 -3.49 -2.68
C VAL A 58 -16.60 -2.34 -3.52
N ILE A 59 -15.94 -2.02 -4.64
CA ILE A 59 -16.39 -0.99 -5.58
C ILE A 59 -17.78 -1.34 -6.12
N ALA A 60 -17.98 -2.58 -6.57
CA ALA A 60 -19.27 -3.03 -7.08
C ALA A 60 -20.39 -2.91 -6.03
N ARG A 61 -20.11 -3.27 -4.77
CA ARG A 61 -21.07 -3.12 -3.67
C ARG A 61 -21.40 -1.66 -3.38
N LEU A 62 -20.41 -0.77 -3.39
CA LEU A 62 -20.61 0.66 -3.19
C LEU A 62 -21.43 1.28 -4.33
N CYS A 63 -21.11 0.96 -5.58
CA CYS A 63 -21.88 1.41 -6.75
C CYS A 63 -23.33 0.91 -6.68
N ASN A 64 -23.53 -0.37 -6.32
CA ASN A 64 -24.86 -0.93 -6.15
C ASN A 64 -25.64 -0.21 -5.05
N ALA A 65 -25.05 -0.01 -3.87
CA ALA A 65 -25.68 0.73 -2.78
C ALA A 65 -26.07 2.17 -3.18
N GLY A 66 -25.20 2.87 -3.93
CA GLY A 66 -25.50 4.19 -4.48
C GLY A 66 -26.64 4.18 -5.51
N LEU A 67 -26.67 3.19 -6.39
CA LEU A 67 -27.75 3.01 -7.37
C LEU A 67 -29.09 2.71 -6.68
N VAL A 68 -29.10 1.82 -5.70
CA VAL A 68 -30.29 1.51 -4.90
C VAL A 68 -30.81 2.75 -4.19
N ARG A 69 -29.91 3.57 -3.62
CA ARG A 69 -30.31 4.82 -2.98
C ARG A 69 -30.87 5.87 -3.95
N SER A 70 -30.51 5.78 -5.23
CA SER A 70 -31.00 6.70 -6.27
C SER A 70 -32.42 6.34 -6.76
N GLN A 71 -32.95 5.18 -6.38
CA GLN A 71 -34.33 4.78 -6.66
C GLN A 71 -35.31 5.31 -5.60
N ASP A 72 -35.25 6.62 -5.32
CA ASP A 72 -36.36 7.27 -4.65
C ASP A 72 -37.52 7.31 -5.65
N GLY A 73 -38.59 6.55 -5.40
CA GLY A 73 -39.76 6.33 -6.28
C GLY A 73 -40.58 7.59 -6.66
N GLN A 74 -39.96 8.75 -6.65
CA GLN A 74 -40.49 10.03 -7.09
C GLN A 74 -40.39 10.15 -8.61
N LEU A 75 -41.54 10.20 -9.28
CA LEU A 75 -41.67 10.47 -10.73
C LEU A 75 -40.88 11.71 -11.18
N ARG A 76 -40.71 12.72 -10.32
CA ARG A 76 -39.94 13.93 -10.60
C ARG A 76 -38.44 13.64 -10.79
N THR A 77 -37.87 12.68 -10.08
CA THR A 77 -36.46 12.28 -10.24
C THR A 77 -36.27 11.57 -11.57
N TYR A 78 -37.19 10.68 -11.96
CA TYR A 78 -37.19 10.02 -13.27
C TYR A 78 -37.28 11.02 -14.43
N ALA A 79 -38.19 12.01 -14.35
CA ALA A 79 -38.33 13.04 -15.38
C ALA A 79 -37.03 13.85 -15.55
N LYS A 80 -36.38 14.25 -14.45
CA LYS A 80 -35.08 14.94 -14.49
C LYS A 80 -34.00 14.08 -15.15
N VAL A 81 -33.93 12.80 -14.83
CA VAL A 81 -32.94 11.87 -15.41
C VAL A 81 -33.19 11.64 -16.90
N MET A 82 -34.45 11.51 -17.33
CA MET A 82 -34.80 11.39 -18.75
C MET A 82 -34.41 12.63 -19.56
N VAL A 83 -34.77 13.83 -19.07
CA VAL A 83 -34.40 15.09 -19.74
C VAL A 83 -32.88 15.21 -19.83
N PHE A 84 -32.17 14.95 -18.73
CA PHE A 84 -30.71 14.97 -18.71
C PHE A 84 -30.11 13.97 -19.71
N GLY A 85 -30.58 12.72 -19.72
CA GLY A 85 -30.11 11.69 -20.64
C GLY A 85 -30.35 12.06 -22.10
N ALA A 86 -31.54 12.57 -22.44
CA ALA A 86 -31.85 13.04 -23.78
C ALA A 86 -30.94 14.19 -24.22
N THR A 87 -30.69 15.17 -23.35
CA THR A 87 -29.76 16.27 -23.64
C THR A 87 -28.33 15.78 -23.87
N VAL A 88 -27.82 14.86 -23.04
CA VAL A 88 -26.47 14.29 -23.21
C VAL A 88 -26.35 13.54 -24.54
N ILE A 89 -27.35 12.74 -24.91
CA ILE A 89 -27.37 12.03 -26.21
C ILE A 89 -27.37 13.02 -27.37
N LEU A 90 -28.24 14.04 -27.33
CA LEU A 90 -28.32 15.06 -28.39
C LEU A 90 -27.00 15.83 -28.53
N VAL A 91 -26.41 16.28 -27.42
CA VAL A 91 -25.11 16.94 -27.43
C VAL A 91 -24.03 16.01 -27.96
N GLY A 92 -23.97 14.76 -27.49
CA GLY A 92 -23.00 13.77 -27.98
C GLY A 92 -23.15 13.50 -29.48
N LEU A 93 -24.37 13.46 -29.99
CA LEU A 93 -24.65 13.25 -31.41
C LEU A 93 -24.24 14.47 -32.24
N VAL A 94 -24.53 15.69 -31.78
CA VAL A 94 -24.07 16.92 -32.44
C VAL A 94 -22.55 17.01 -32.44
N MET A 95 -21.88 16.66 -31.34
CA MET A 95 -20.41 16.72 -31.24
C MET A 95 -19.72 15.66 -32.12
N THR A 96 -20.31 14.47 -32.27
CA THR A 96 -19.75 13.40 -33.11
C THR A 96 -20.06 13.58 -34.60
N GLN A 97 -21.22 14.14 -34.95
CA GLN A 97 -21.60 14.46 -36.34
C GLN A 97 -20.94 15.77 -36.83
N GLY A 98 -20.63 16.70 -35.92
CA GLY A 98 -19.97 17.98 -36.24
C GLY A 98 -18.48 17.90 -36.60
N GLY A 99 -17.87 16.71 -36.60
CA GLY A 99 -16.50 16.46 -37.07
C GLY A 99 -16.41 15.96 -38.52
N GLY A 100 -17.54 15.93 -39.25
CA GLY A 100 -17.66 15.37 -40.61
C GLY A 100 -18.13 16.36 -41.68
N ALA A 101 -17.79 17.64 -41.56
CA ALA A 101 -17.97 18.65 -42.61
C ALA A 101 -16.68 19.44 -42.83
#